data_AF-A5D4B2-F1
#
_entry.id   AF-A5D4B2-F1
#
_cell.length_a   1.000
_cell.length_b   1.000
_cell.length_c   1.000
_cell.angle_alpha   90.00
_cell.angle_beta   90.00
_cell.angle_gamma   90.00
#
_symmetry.space_group_name_H-M   'P 1'
#
loop_
_entity.id
_entity.type
_entity.pdbx_description
1 polymer ?
#
loop_
_entity_poly.entity_id
_entity_poly.type
_entity_poly.pdbx_seq_one_letter_code
_entity_poly.pdbx_strand_id
1 'polypeptide(L)'
;MKAGLDGIKNKILPPPPTDQNIYQMSEEERRKLGIQSLPASLMEALEELSKNEVIKSVLGEHIYRKFVEAKRHEWNSYRVRVHPWEVNEYLTKF
;
A
#
# COMPACT_ATOMS: atom_id res chain seq x y z
N MET A 1 -6.51 -11.68 9.87
CA MET A 1 -6.05 -12.36 11.11
C MET A 1 -4.63 -12.94 11.03
N LYS A 2 -4.13 -13.41 9.88
CA LYS A 2 -2.84 -14.12 9.81
C LYS A 2 -1.62 -13.28 10.21
N ALA A 3 -1.54 -12.00 9.83
CA ALA A 3 -0.40 -11.15 10.20
C ALA A 3 -0.17 -11.09 11.72
N GLY A 4 -1.24 -10.93 12.51
CA GLY A 4 -1.14 -10.95 13.97
C GLY A 4 -0.73 -12.31 14.53
N LEU A 5 -1.28 -13.40 13.97
CA LEU A 5 -0.89 -14.76 14.36
C LEU A 5 0.56 -15.09 14.01
N ASP A 6 1.05 -14.59 12.88
CA ASP A 6 2.45 -14.74 12.46
C ASP A 6 3.38 -14.00 13.44
N GLY A 7 3.02 -12.78 13.85
CA GLY A 7 3.73 -12.03 14.89
C GLY A 7 3.80 -12.77 16.22
N ILE A 8 2.69 -13.35 16.69
CA ILE A 8 2.65 -14.15 17.93
C ILE A 8 3.52 -15.39 17.79
N LYS A 9 3.40 -16.13 16.68
CA LYS A 9 4.14 -17.38 16.42
C LYS A 9 5.65 -17.14 16.36
N ASN A 10 6.06 -16.09 15.66
CA ASN A 10 7.47 -15.75 15.43
C ASN A 10 8.04 -14.82 16.51
N LYS A 11 7.25 -14.47 17.54
CA LYS A 11 7.63 -13.56 18.63
C LYS A 11 8.19 -12.22 18.11
N ILE A 12 7.56 -11.68 17.07
CA ILE A 12 7.97 -10.41 16.47
C ILE A 12 7.66 -9.30 17.48
N LEU A 13 8.70 -8.58 17.89
CA LEU A 13 8.55 -7.42 18.77
C LEU A 13 7.99 -6.25 17.94
N PRO A 14 6.83 -5.66 18.32
CA PRO A 14 6.35 -4.46 17.67
C PRO A 14 7.33 -3.30 17.93
N PRO A 15 7.44 -2.34 16.99
CA PRO A 15 8.24 -1.14 17.21
C PRO A 15 7.68 -0.34 18.40
N PRO A 16 8.49 0.56 19.00
CA PRO A 16 8.02 1.47 20.03
C PRO A 16 6.80 2.28 19.58
N PRO A 17 5.85 2.59 20.49
CA PRO A 17 4.73 3.44 20.17
C PRO A 17 5.21 4.83 19.75
N THR A 18 4.49 5.45 18.82
CA THR A 18 4.73 6.83 18.41
C THR A 18 3.65 7.71 19.03
N ASP A 19 4.01 8.51 20.04
CA ASP A 19 3.09 9.40 20.77
C ASP A 19 3.01 10.82 20.18
N GLN A 20 3.56 11.02 18.97
CA GLN A 20 3.63 12.31 18.28
C GLN A 20 2.65 12.35 17.10
N ASN A 21 2.27 13.56 16.68
CA ASN A 21 1.41 13.73 15.52
C ASN A 21 2.21 13.49 14.22
N ILE A 22 2.10 12.26 13.69
CA ILE A 22 2.79 11.84 12.47
C ILE A 22 2.53 12.78 11.27
N TYR A 23 1.36 13.42 11.18
CA TYR A 23 1.00 14.30 10.07
C TYR A 23 1.81 15.61 10.04
N GLN A 24 2.33 16.03 11.19
CA GLN A 24 3.15 17.23 11.32
C GLN A 24 4.65 16.96 11.17
N MET A 25 5.05 15.69 11.14
CA MET A 25 6.45 15.30 11.00
C MET A 25 6.90 15.43 9.54
N SER A 26 8.12 15.92 9.35
CA SER A 26 8.84 15.81 8.10
C SER A 26 9.15 14.36 7.75
N GLU A 27 9.43 14.09 6.47
CA GLU A 27 9.84 12.76 6.00
C GLU A 27 11.11 12.27 6.71
N GLU A 28 12.07 13.16 6.98
CA GLU A 28 13.30 12.82 7.68
C GLU A 28 13.05 12.38 9.13
N GLU A 29 12.16 13.08 9.84
CA GLU A 29 11.79 12.72 11.22
C GLU A 29 11.07 11.37 11.27
N ARG A 30 10.13 11.13 10.36
CA ARG A 30 9.46 9.83 10.23
C ARG A 30 10.46 8.72 9.98
N ARG A 31 11.41 8.92 9.06
CA ARG A 31 12.47 7.95 8.77
C ARG A 31 13.37 7.69 9.97
N LYS A 32 13.75 8.73 10.74
CA LYS A 32 14.54 8.57 11.98
C LYS A 32 13.83 7.73 13.03
N LEU A 33 12.50 7.83 13.10
CA LEU A 33 11.66 7.02 13.99
C LEU A 33 11.30 5.64 13.42
N GLY A 34 11.78 5.30 12.21
CA GLY A 34 11.44 4.04 11.55
C GLY A 34 9.97 3.96 11.09
N ILE A 35 9.28 5.10 10.99
CA ILE A 35 7.89 5.18 10.52
C ILE A 35 7.90 5.13 9.00
N GLN A 36 7.44 4.00 8.46
CA GLN A 36 7.28 3.80 7.02
C GLN A 36 5.90 4.27 6.58
N SER A 37 5.85 4.89 5.39
CA SER A 37 4.59 5.22 4.73
C SER A 37 3.98 3.96 4.12
N LEU A 38 2.64 3.91 4.10
CA LEU A 38 1.93 2.91 3.31
C LEU A 38 2.12 3.17 1.81
N PRO A 39 1.93 2.14 0.96
CA PRO A 39 1.91 2.31 -0.49
C PRO A 39 0.96 3.44 -0.91
N ALA A 40 1.44 4.33 -1.80
CA ALA A 40 0.70 5.52 -2.19
C ALA A 40 -0.35 5.24 -3.27
N SER A 41 -0.25 4.10 -3.94
CA SER A 41 -1.14 3.71 -5.02
C SER A 41 -1.57 2.25 -4.93
N LEU A 42 -2.67 1.91 -5.62
CA LEU A 42 -3.11 0.52 -5.73
C LEU A 42 -2.03 -0.35 -6.40
N MET A 43 -1.28 0.18 -7.37
CA MET A 43 -0.19 -0.56 -8.00
C MET A 43 0.91 -0.91 -7.00
N GLU A 44 1.41 0.07 -6.24
CA GLU A 44 2.43 -0.17 -5.21
C GLU A 44 1.93 -1.16 -4.14
N ALA A 45 0.65 -1.06 -3.74
CA ALA A 45 0.07 -1.99 -2.79
C ALA A 45 0.05 -3.44 -3.33
N LEU A 46 -0.24 -3.63 -4.62
CA LEU A 46 -0.18 -4.94 -5.28
C LEU A 46 1.26 -5.47 -5.40
N GLU A 47 2.23 -4.59 -5.60
CA GLU A 47 3.65 -4.94 -5.61
C GLU A 47 4.14 -5.38 -4.23
N GLU A 48 3.80 -4.65 -3.17
CA GLU A 48 4.12 -5.06 -1.80
C GLU A 48 3.43 -6.36 -1.41
N LEU A 49 2.17 -6.56 -1.81
CA LEU A 49 1.46 -7.81 -1.61
C LEU A 49 2.15 -8.99 -2.30
N SER A 50 2.75 -8.78 -3.48
CA SER A 50 3.44 -9.83 -4.23
C SER A 50 4.68 -10.37 -3.53
N LYS A 51 5.31 -9.55 -2.68
CA LYS A 51 6.49 -9.88 -1.89
C LYS A 51 6.14 -10.58 -0.56
N ASN A 52 4.87 -10.60 -0.16
CA ASN A 52 4.45 -11.08 1.15
C ASN A 52 3.84 -12.49 1.11
N GLU A 53 4.67 -13.50 1.36
CA GLU A 53 4.26 -14.91 1.34
C GLU A 53 3.24 -15.25 2.44
N VAL A 54 3.30 -14.59 3.60
CA VAL A 54 2.33 -14.83 4.69
C VAL A 54 0.93 -14.48 4.21
N ILE A 55 0.74 -13.31 3.59
CA ILE A 55 -0.58 -12.90 3.11
C ILE A 55 -1.01 -13.68 1.87
N LYS A 56 -0.08 -13.98 0.94
CA LYS A 56 -0.37 -14.86 -0.21
C LYS A 56 -0.90 -16.22 0.23
N SER A 57 -0.28 -16.83 1.25
CA SER A 57 -0.70 -18.14 1.77
C SER A 57 -2.11 -18.14 2.37
N VAL A 58 -2.61 -16.99 2.84
CA VAL A 58 -3.95 -16.87 3.43
C VAL A 58 -5.03 -16.88 2.35
N LEU A 59 -4.77 -16.19 1.26
CA LEU A 59 -5.67 -16.17 0.11
C LEU A 59 -5.62 -17.51 -0.62
N GLY A 60 -4.45 -18.15 -0.64
CA GLY A 60 -4.19 -19.31 -1.47
C GLY A 60 -4.02 -18.93 -2.94
N GLU A 61 -3.37 -19.79 -3.70
CA GLU A 61 -2.91 -19.48 -5.07
C GLU A 61 -4.03 -19.03 -6.01
N HIS A 62 -5.17 -19.73 -6.00
CA HIS A 62 -6.27 -19.44 -6.90
C HIS A 62 -6.91 -18.07 -6.65
N ILE A 63 -7.23 -17.77 -5.38
CA ILE A 63 -7.88 -16.51 -4.99
C ILE A 63 -6.90 -15.36 -5.15
N TYR A 64 -5.64 -15.54 -4.72
CA TYR A 64 -4.59 -14.54 -4.88
C TYR A 64 -4.45 -14.12 -6.34
N ARG A 65 -4.30 -15.09 -7.26
CA ARG A 65 -4.13 -14.81 -8.68
C ARG A 65 -5.30 -14.05 -9.26
N LYS A 66 -6.54 -14.48 -8.96
CA LYS A 66 -7.76 -13.81 -9.46
C LYS A 66 -7.95 -12.42 -8.86
N PHE A 67 -7.60 -12.23 -7.59
CA PHE A 67 -7.63 -10.93 -6.94
C PHE A 67 -6.65 -9.95 -7.60
N VAL A 68 -5.39 -10.36 -7.79
CA VAL A 68 -4.36 -9.52 -8.42
C VAL A 68 -4.74 -9.18 -9.86
N GLU A 69 -5.24 -10.16 -10.62
CA GLU A 69 -5.73 -9.96 -12.00
C GLU A 69 -6.83 -8.89 -12.05
N ALA A 70 -7.86 -9.02 -11.21
CA ALA A 70 -8.96 -8.07 -11.14
C ALA A 70 -8.48 -6.66 -10.74
N LYS A 71 -7.58 -6.56 -9.75
CA LYS A 71 -7.08 -5.27 -9.26
C LYS A 71 -6.10 -4.60 -10.23
N ARG A 72 -5.34 -5.36 -11.01
CA ARG A 72 -4.56 -4.80 -12.12
C ARG A 72 -5.45 -4.24 -13.22
N HIS A 73 -6.55 -4.92 -13.54
CA HIS A 73 -7.52 -4.40 -14.51
C HIS A 73 -8.17 -3.10 -14.01
N GLU A 74 -8.58 -3.06 -12.74
CA GLU A 74 -9.11 -1.85 -12.09
C GLU A 74 -8.11 -0.68 -12.16
N TRP A 75 -6.86 -0.92 -11.77
CA TRP A 75 -5.81 0.10 -11.85
C TRP A 75 -5.58 0.59 -13.29
N ASN A 76 -5.51 -0.32 -14.25
CA ASN A 76 -5.34 0.03 -15.65
C ASN A 76 -6.49 0.90 -16.16
N SER A 77 -7.74 0.58 -15.80
CA SER A 77 -8.89 1.41 -16.16
C SER A 77 -8.83 2.80 -15.51
N TYR A 78 -8.29 2.92 -14.30
CA TYR A 78 -8.17 4.20 -13.59
C TYR A 78 -7.10 5.11 -14.23
N ARG A 79 -5.91 4.56 -14.48
CA ARG A 79 -4.75 5.36 -14.95
C ARG A 79 -4.84 5.85 -16.40
N VAL A 80 -5.66 5.20 -17.24
CA VAL A 80 -5.84 5.62 -18.65
C VAL A 80 -7.02 6.59 -18.83
N ARG A 81 -7.80 6.79 -17.77
CA ARG A 81 -8.94 7.71 -17.80
C ARG A 81 -8.42 9.13 -17.66
N VAL A 82 -8.85 10.01 -18.56
CA VAL A 82 -8.69 11.46 -18.38
C VAL A 82 -9.72 11.94 -17.37
N HIS A 83 -9.26 12.47 -16.26
CA HIS A 83 -10.10 12.97 -15.17
C HIS A 83 -10.42 14.45 -15.39
N PRO A 84 -11.60 14.93 -14.94
CA PRO A 84 -11.96 16.35 -15.06
C PRO A 84 -10.93 17.31 -14.45
N TRP A 85 -10.23 16.89 -13.39
CA TRP A 85 -9.14 17.66 -12.80
C TRP A 85 -8.02 17.95 -13.80
N GLU A 86 -7.62 16.96 -14.62
CA GLU A 86 -6.56 17.13 -15.62
C GLU A 86 -6.99 18.10 -16.72
N VAL A 87 -8.26 18.03 -17.14
CA VAL A 87 -8.81 18.96 -18.13
C VAL A 87 -8.80 20.39 -17.58
N ASN A 88 -9.30 20.59 -16.36
CA ASN A 88 -9.34 21.92 -15.74
C ASN A 88 -7.94 22.51 -15.51
N GLU A 89 -6.97 21.68 -15.16
CA GLU A 89 -5.60 22.13 -14.86
C GLU A 89 -4.79 22.44 -16.13
N TYR A 90 -4.94 21.63 -17.18
CA TYR A 90 -4.08 21.71 -18.36
C TYR A 90 -4.70 22.40 -19.57
N LEU A 91 -6.02 22.35 -19.78
CA LEU A 91 -6.68 22.88 -20.99
C LEU A 91 -6.53 24.39 -21.16
N THR A 92 -6.34 25.15 -20.07
CA THR A 92 -6.14 26.60 -20.13
C THR A 92 -4.68 27.03 -19.98
N LYS A 93 -3.79 26.11 -19.61
CA LYS A 93 -2.36 26.38 -19.40
C LYS A 93 -1.50 26.06 -20.62
N PHE A 94 -2.03 25.26 -21.54
CA PHE A 94 -1.43 24.87 -22.81
C PHE A 94 -2.43 25.05 -23.94
#